data_AF-A0A354ED17-F1
#
_entry.id   AF-A0A354ED17-F1
#
_cell.length_a   1.000
_cell.length_b   1.000
_cell.length_c   1.000
_cell.angle_alpha   90.00
_cell.angle_beta   90.00
_cell.angle_gamma   90.00
#
_symmetry.space_group_name_H-M   'P 1'
#
loop_
_entity.id
_entity.type
_entity.pdbx_description
1 polymer ?
#
loop_
_entity_poly.entity_id
_entity_poly.type
_entity_poly.pdbx_seq_one_letter_code
_entity_poly.pdbx_strand_id
1 'polypeptide(L)'
;MHQGGREKMRSLIQFVAVLVFSFSLSVSEAQNKVVVIPMGGSRTSGVLASTGQTLCYDPACTTAPCNPFPCTGTGEDGEFQAGVTVSPRFIDNNDGTVTDKLTGLVWLQEGNCTTFFAGDATGQNPRNWQAALAASGQLSTGYCNLTDGSVAGDWRLPNIRELHSLVDFSQFDPTLPSGHPFLHTEFSIYWSSTSGSLYTEQAWLVNFHDGRVTDGNRGNSYNVRAVRGGQ
;
A
#
# COMPACT_ATOMS: atom_id res chain seq x y z
N MET A 1 -60.49 -8.85 -38.82
CA MET A 1 -61.06 -10.21 -38.98
C MET A 1 -60.13 -11.01 -39.88
N HIS A 2 -59.77 -12.22 -39.45
CA HIS A 2 -58.98 -13.27 -40.14
C HIS A 2 -57.50 -12.96 -40.44
N GLN A 3 -56.56 -13.49 -39.65
CA GLN A 3 -56.04 -14.88 -39.58
C GLN A 3 -55.06 -15.22 -40.71
N GLY A 4 -53.87 -15.70 -40.32
CA GLY A 4 -53.32 -16.91 -40.91
C GLY A 4 -51.90 -16.83 -41.46
N GLY A 5 -50.94 -17.42 -40.72
CA GLY A 5 -50.12 -18.50 -41.26
C GLY A 5 -48.81 -18.14 -41.98
N ARG A 6 -47.68 -18.35 -41.29
CA ARG A 6 -46.41 -18.82 -41.87
C ARG A 6 -45.70 -19.62 -40.77
N GLU A 7 -45.88 -20.93 -40.68
CA GLU A 7 -45.09 -22.01 -41.32
C GLU A 7 -43.55 -21.84 -41.23
N LYS A 8 -42.95 -22.76 -40.43
CA LYS A 8 -41.74 -23.59 -40.68
C LYS A 8 -40.38 -22.86 -40.84
N MET A 9 -39.23 -23.26 -40.28
CA MET A 9 -38.76 -24.56 -39.77
C MET A 9 -37.34 -24.39 -39.14
N ARG A 10 -36.97 -25.31 -38.23
CA ARG A 10 -35.60 -25.75 -37.82
C ARG A 10 -34.90 -24.91 -36.74
N SER A 11 -34.91 -25.36 -35.48
CA SER A 11 -34.00 -26.35 -34.88
C SER A 11 -32.60 -25.80 -34.62
N LEU A 12 -32.34 -25.36 -33.39
CA LEU A 12 -31.17 -25.77 -32.62
C LEU A 12 -31.42 -25.47 -31.13
N ILE A 13 -31.79 -26.51 -30.39
CA ILE A 13 -31.78 -26.52 -28.93
C ILE A 13 -30.30 -26.68 -28.54
N GLN A 14 -29.66 -25.61 -28.07
CA GLN A 14 -28.42 -25.71 -27.29
C GLN A 14 -28.78 -25.54 -25.82
N PHE A 15 -28.86 -26.66 -25.11
CA PHE A 15 -28.84 -26.69 -23.66
C PHE A 15 -27.48 -26.17 -23.19
N VAL A 16 -27.42 -24.93 -22.70
CA VAL A 16 -26.33 -24.51 -21.81
C VAL A 16 -26.77 -24.89 -20.39
N ALA A 17 -26.32 -26.06 -19.95
CA ALA A 17 -26.44 -26.45 -18.55
C ALA A 17 -25.48 -25.57 -17.73
N VAL A 18 -26.01 -24.50 -17.15
CA VAL A 18 -25.31 -23.76 -16.08
C VAL A 18 -25.42 -24.60 -14.82
N LEU A 19 -24.40 -25.42 -14.55
CA LEU A 19 -24.20 -26.06 -13.26
C LEU A 19 -23.88 -24.98 -12.23
N VAL A 20 -24.91 -24.45 -11.57
CA VAL A 20 -24.75 -23.66 -10.35
C VAL A 20 -24.41 -24.64 -9.24
N PHE A 21 -23.12 -24.80 -8.93
CA PHE A 21 -22.71 -25.40 -7.67
C PHE A 21 -23.01 -24.40 -6.56
N SER A 22 -24.18 -24.56 -5.95
CA SER A 22 -24.54 -23.92 -4.69
C SER A 22 -23.69 -24.54 -3.57
N PHE A 23 -22.46 -24.06 -3.39
CA PHE A 23 -21.77 -24.24 -2.12
C PHE A 23 -22.30 -23.18 -1.15
N SER A 24 -23.17 -23.61 -0.25
CA SER A 24 -23.46 -22.88 0.98
C SER A 24 -22.20 -22.90 1.85
N LEU A 25 -21.26 -22.00 1.56
CA LEU A 25 -20.19 -21.68 2.50
C LEU A 25 -20.84 -20.83 3.60
N SER A 26 -21.04 -21.45 4.76
CA SER A 26 -21.31 -20.68 5.97
C SER A 26 -20.10 -19.76 6.20
N VAL A 27 -20.37 -18.52 6.62
CA VAL A 27 -19.36 -17.47 6.86
C VAL A 27 -18.37 -17.84 8.00
N SER A 28 -18.51 -19.03 8.60
CA SER A 28 -17.76 -19.49 9.77
C SER A 28 -16.44 -20.21 9.45
N GLU A 29 -16.11 -20.50 8.19
CA GLU A 29 -14.97 -21.38 7.87
C GLU A 29 -13.90 -20.76 6.94
N ALA A 30 -14.05 -19.47 6.61
CA ALA A 30 -13.16 -18.77 5.68
C ALA A 30 -11.93 -18.09 6.35
N GLN A 31 -11.74 -18.19 7.66
CA GLN A 31 -10.75 -17.36 8.37
C GLN A 31 -9.34 -17.93 8.54
N ASN A 32 -8.99 -19.11 8.01
CA ASN A 32 -7.63 -19.64 8.24
C ASN A 32 -6.88 -20.21 7.04
N LYS A 33 -7.17 -19.73 5.82
CA LYS A 33 -6.36 -20.07 4.65
C LYS A 33 -6.01 -18.83 3.84
N VAL A 34 -4.85 -18.25 4.16
CA VAL A 34 -4.13 -17.41 3.19
C VAL A 34 -3.69 -18.33 2.06
N VAL A 35 -4.47 -18.38 0.97
CA VAL A 35 -4.05 -19.05 -0.26
C VAL A 35 -3.13 -18.10 -1.00
N VAL A 36 -1.83 -18.32 -0.88
CA VAL A 36 -0.85 -17.67 -1.76
C VAL A 36 -0.97 -18.31 -3.13
N ILE A 37 -1.64 -17.64 -4.07
CA ILE A 37 -1.63 -18.04 -5.48
C ILE A 37 -0.39 -17.42 -6.14
N PRO A 38 0.64 -18.19 -6.52
CA PRO A 38 1.73 -17.68 -7.32
C PRO A 38 1.22 -17.46 -8.75
N MET A 39 0.71 -16.26 -9.05
CA MET A 39 0.59 -15.81 -10.43
C MET A 39 2.00 -15.76 -11.04
N GLY A 40 2.21 -16.60 -12.05
CA GLY A 40 3.46 -16.83 -12.75
C GLY A 40 3.95 -15.57 -13.46
N GLY A 41 5.01 -15.02 -12.90
CA GLY A 41 5.90 -14.01 -13.46
C GLY A 41 7.16 -14.11 -12.61
N SER A 42 8.34 -13.95 -13.20
CA SER A 42 9.61 -14.04 -12.49
C SER A 42 9.63 -13.04 -11.33
N ARG A 43 9.31 -13.50 -10.12
CA ARG A 43 9.38 -12.71 -8.90
C ARG A 43 10.81 -12.82 -8.41
N THR A 44 11.51 -11.70 -8.33
CA THR A 44 12.46 -11.56 -7.21
C THR A 44 11.69 -11.93 -5.96
N SER A 45 12.17 -12.90 -5.20
CA SER A 45 11.52 -13.32 -3.95
C SER A 45 11.46 -12.08 -3.05
N GLY A 46 10.32 -11.40 -3.03
CA GLY A 46 10.15 -10.14 -2.32
C GLY A 46 10.33 -10.41 -0.84
N VAL A 47 11.33 -9.77 -0.24
CA VAL A 47 11.53 -9.82 1.20
C VAL A 47 10.34 -9.11 1.85
N LEU A 48 9.60 -9.82 2.69
CA LEU A 48 8.53 -9.25 3.51
C LEU A 48 9.11 -8.83 4.85
N ALA A 49 8.87 -7.58 5.24
CA ALA A 49 9.23 -7.08 6.56
C ALA A 49 8.50 -7.89 7.64
N SER A 50 9.15 -8.12 8.78
CA SER A 50 8.39 -8.37 10.00
C SER A 50 7.47 -7.18 10.26
N THR A 51 6.26 -7.43 10.74
CA THR A 51 5.27 -6.39 11.07
C THR A 51 5.65 -5.49 12.24
N GLY A 52 6.65 -5.90 13.03
CA GLY A 52 7.06 -5.27 14.28
C GLY A 52 6.25 -5.71 15.50
N GLN A 53 5.15 -6.46 15.31
CA GLN A 53 4.34 -6.93 16.42
C GLN A 53 5.10 -7.97 17.25
N THR A 54 5.23 -7.70 18.56
CA THR A 54 5.81 -8.63 19.54
C THR A 54 4.85 -8.98 20.67
N LEU A 55 3.69 -8.31 20.70
CA LEU A 55 2.66 -8.49 21.72
C LEU A 55 1.46 -9.21 21.13
N CYS A 56 0.81 -9.99 21.97
CA CYS A 56 -0.45 -10.65 21.67
C CYS A 56 -1.53 -10.13 22.61
N TYR A 57 -2.78 -10.18 22.17
CA TYR A 57 -3.91 -9.64 22.93
C TYR A 57 -4.99 -10.69 23.08
N ASP A 58 -5.74 -10.64 24.18
CA ASP A 58 -6.88 -11.53 24.36
C ASP A 58 -8.00 -11.15 23.37
N PRO A 59 -8.39 -12.04 22.44
CA PRO A 59 -9.47 -11.77 21.48
C PRO A 59 -10.83 -11.59 22.17
N ALA A 60 -10.99 -12.02 23.42
CA ALA A 60 -12.19 -11.79 24.22
C ALA A 60 -12.22 -10.38 24.87
N CYS A 61 -11.19 -9.57 24.70
CA CYS A 61 -11.16 -8.21 25.19
C CYS A 61 -12.22 -7.34 24.46
N THR A 62 -13.25 -6.92 25.22
CA THR A 62 -14.36 -6.10 24.70
C THR A 62 -14.28 -4.64 25.14
N THR A 63 -13.34 -4.30 26.02
CA THR A 63 -13.14 -2.95 26.56
C THR A 63 -11.68 -2.52 26.41
N ALA A 64 -11.42 -1.48 25.63
CA ALA A 64 -10.09 -0.91 25.48
C ALA A 64 -9.67 -0.12 26.75
N PRO A 65 -8.36 -0.10 27.11
CA PRO A 65 -7.26 -0.77 26.42
C PRO A 65 -7.16 -2.27 26.79
N CYS A 66 -6.88 -3.11 25.79
CA CYS A 66 -6.60 -4.52 25.99
C CYS A 66 -5.16 -4.69 26.51
N ASN A 67 -5.01 -5.39 27.63
CA ASN A 67 -3.68 -5.67 28.16
C ASN A 67 -3.00 -6.79 27.35
N PRO A 68 -1.67 -6.74 27.18
CA PRO A 68 -0.93 -7.83 26.55
C PRO A 68 -1.15 -9.16 27.27
N PHE A 69 -1.31 -10.22 26.49
CA PHE A 69 -1.48 -11.61 26.91
C PHE A 69 -0.31 -12.46 26.37
N PRO A 70 0.07 -13.58 27.02
CA PRO A 70 1.12 -14.46 26.49
C PRO A 70 0.82 -14.95 25.06
N CYS A 71 1.80 -14.80 24.17
CA CYS A 71 1.63 -15.18 22.76
C CYS A 71 1.58 -16.68 22.48
N THR A 72 2.00 -17.54 23.41
CA THR A 72 2.13 -18.97 23.14
C THR A 72 0.78 -19.61 22.80
N GLY A 73 0.67 -20.15 21.59
CA GLY A 73 -0.51 -20.84 21.09
C GLY A 73 -1.66 -19.93 20.65
N THR A 74 -1.45 -18.61 20.53
CA THR A 74 -2.51 -17.70 20.08
C THR A 74 -2.67 -17.71 18.56
N GLY A 75 -1.62 -18.06 17.82
CA GLY A 75 -1.56 -17.96 16.37
C GLY A 75 -1.49 -16.51 15.87
N GLU A 76 -1.29 -15.55 16.77
CA GLU A 76 -1.19 -14.14 16.43
C GLU A 76 0.20 -13.81 15.89
N ASP A 77 0.27 -12.67 15.21
CA ASP A 77 1.50 -12.21 14.57
C ASP A 77 2.63 -11.97 15.58
N GLY A 78 2.31 -11.55 16.81
CA GLY A 78 3.28 -11.43 17.91
C GLY A 78 3.91 -12.75 18.36
N GLU A 79 3.26 -13.89 18.11
CA GLU A 79 3.80 -15.22 18.36
C GLU A 79 4.85 -15.62 17.32
N PHE A 80 4.54 -15.39 16.04
CA PHE A 80 5.37 -15.86 14.93
C PHE A 80 6.46 -14.87 14.54
N GLN A 81 6.17 -13.57 14.61
CA GLN A 81 7.05 -12.47 14.21
C GLN A 81 7.66 -12.71 12.82
N ALA A 82 6.83 -13.25 11.91
CA ALA A 82 7.27 -13.72 10.62
C ALA A 82 7.71 -12.55 9.74
N GLY A 83 8.77 -12.77 8.95
CA GLY A 83 9.35 -11.76 8.06
C GLY A 83 10.82 -11.52 8.38
N VAL A 84 11.40 -10.56 7.67
CA VAL A 84 12.81 -10.18 7.84
C VAL A 84 12.90 -8.89 8.64
N THR A 85 13.77 -8.92 9.65
CA THR A 85 14.14 -7.74 10.44
C THR A 85 15.55 -7.30 10.04
N VAL A 86 15.75 -6.00 9.82
CA VAL A 86 17.05 -5.40 9.50
C VAL A 86 17.32 -4.28 10.50
N SER A 87 18.53 -4.20 11.06
CA SER A 87 18.89 -3.16 12.03
C SER A 87 20.30 -2.60 11.78
N PRO A 88 20.45 -1.25 11.66
CA PRO A 88 19.39 -0.28 11.46
C PRO A 88 18.72 -0.49 10.09
N ARG A 89 17.38 -0.43 10.03
CA ARG A 89 16.62 -0.58 8.78
C ARG A 89 16.83 0.60 7.84
N PHE A 90 16.70 1.81 8.37
CA PHE A 90 16.79 3.05 7.61
C PHE A 90 18.11 3.75 7.88
N ILE A 91 18.76 4.23 6.82
CA ILE A 91 19.99 5.01 6.88
C ILE A 91 19.69 6.40 6.34
N ASP A 92 19.93 7.42 7.15
CA ASP A 92 20.00 8.80 6.67
C ASP A 92 21.30 9.00 5.89
N ASN A 93 21.18 9.38 4.62
CA ASN A 93 22.34 9.64 3.76
C ASN A 93 22.89 11.06 3.93
N ASN A 94 22.25 11.90 4.76
CA ASN A 94 22.59 13.31 5.01
C ASN A 94 22.53 14.20 3.76
N ASP A 95 21.70 13.81 2.79
CA ASP A 95 21.50 14.51 1.51
C ASP A 95 20.00 14.70 1.18
N GLY A 96 19.14 14.61 2.20
CA GLY A 96 17.68 14.64 2.06
C GLY A 96 17.07 13.29 1.66
N THR A 97 17.85 12.21 1.63
CA THR A 97 17.38 10.87 1.30
C THR A 97 17.59 9.85 2.42
N VAL A 98 16.72 8.83 2.43
CA VAL A 98 16.77 7.71 3.38
C VAL A 98 16.86 6.39 2.63
N THR A 99 17.93 5.63 2.85
CA THR A 99 18.07 4.26 2.30
C THR A 99 17.35 3.26 3.20
N ASP A 100 16.41 2.50 2.65
CA ASP A 100 15.79 1.35 3.30
C ASP A 100 16.57 0.08 2.99
N LYS A 101 17.35 -0.43 3.95
CA LYS A 101 18.17 -1.65 3.78
C LYS A 101 17.35 -2.92 3.56
N LEU A 102 16.07 -2.92 3.93
CA LEU A 102 15.22 -4.09 3.71
C LEU A 102 14.82 -4.22 2.24
N THR A 103 14.43 -3.12 1.61
CA THR A 103 13.90 -3.10 0.24
C THR A 103 14.94 -2.69 -0.79
N GLY A 104 16.05 -2.08 -0.36
CA GLY A 104 17.02 -1.44 -1.24
C GLY A 104 16.52 -0.16 -1.88
N LEU A 105 15.38 0.39 -1.44
CA LEU A 105 14.83 1.63 -1.98
C LEU A 105 15.42 2.86 -1.30
N VAL A 106 15.42 3.98 -2.01
CA VAL A 106 15.79 5.29 -1.48
C VAL A 106 14.55 6.17 -1.45
N TRP A 107 14.26 6.72 -0.29
CA TRP A 107 13.06 7.51 0.01
C TRP A 107 13.41 8.97 0.21
N LEU A 108 12.50 9.86 -0.21
CA LEU A 108 12.58 11.27 0.17
C LEU A 108 12.43 11.35 1.69
N GLN A 109 13.35 12.03 2.37
CA GLN A 109 13.33 12.18 3.83
C GLN A 109 12.21 13.12 4.28
N GLU A 110 12.06 14.25 3.60
CA GLU A 110 11.11 15.33 3.90
C GLU A 110 9.67 14.93 3.58
N GLY A 111 8.84 14.81 4.61
CA GLY A 111 7.44 14.36 4.51
C GLY A 111 6.45 15.47 4.19
N ASN A 112 6.80 16.74 4.39
CA ASN A 112 5.89 17.88 4.18
C ASN A 112 6.28 18.78 2.98
N CYS A 113 7.07 18.25 2.04
CA CYS A 113 7.56 19.05 0.92
C CYS A 113 6.43 19.75 0.15
N THR A 114 6.51 21.08 0.04
CA THR A 114 5.48 21.90 -0.59
C THR A 114 5.80 22.28 -2.04
N THR A 115 7.07 22.20 -2.43
CA THR A 115 7.58 22.61 -3.75
C THR A 115 8.50 21.51 -4.29
N PHE A 116 8.02 20.74 -5.28
CA PHE A 116 8.75 19.59 -5.83
C PHE A 116 9.65 19.96 -7.02
N PHE A 117 9.37 21.07 -7.70
CA PHE A 117 10.08 21.52 -8.89
C PHE A 117 9.89 23.02 -9.14
N ALA A 118 10.65 23.61 -10.06
CA ALA A 118 10.54 25.02 -10.44
C ALA A 118 9.14 25.33 -11.00
N GLY A 119 8.47 26.33 -10.43
CA GLY A 119 7.13 26.73 -10.89
C GLY A 119 5.99 25.83 -10.39
N ASP A 120 6.26 24.96 -9.41
CA ASP A 120 5.21 24.23 -8.70
C ASP A 120 4.32 25.19 -7.90
N ALA A 121 3.21 25.62 -8.52
CA ALA A 121 2.27 26.58 -7.95
C ALA A 121 1.34 25.98 -6.87
N THR A 122 1.48 24.69 -6.57
CA THR A 122 0.61 24.00 -5.59
C THR A 122 0.86 24.53 -4.18
N GLY A 123 2.13 24.78 -3.83
CA GLY A 123 2.54 25.33 -2.53
C GLY A 123 2.22 24.44 -1.32
N GLN A 124 1.87 23.17 -1.54
CA GLN A 124 1.48 22.21 -0.51
C GLN A 124 1.88 20.78 -0.92
N ASN A 125 2.05 19.90 0.08
CA ASN A 125 2.30 18.49 -0.18
C ASN A 125 1.03 17.79 -0.72
N PRO A 126 -0.14 17.86 -0.04
CA PRO A 126 -1.32 17.14 -0.48
C PRO A 126 -1.71 17.50 -1.92
N ARG A 127 -1.81 16.47 -2.77
CA ARG A 127 -2.04 16.62 -4.21
C ARG A 127 -3.06 15.61 -4.68
N ASN A 128 -3.80 15.95 -5.73
CA ASN A 128 -4.56 14.95 -6.47
C ASN A 128 -3.60 13.93 -7.09
N TRP A 129 -4.13 12.75 -7.43
CA TRP A 129 -3.28 11.61 -7.82
C TRP A 129 -2.40 11.89 -9.04
N GLN A 130 -2.94 12.59 -10.04
CA GLN A 130 -2.20 12.94 -11.25
C GLN A 130 -1.08 13.95 -10.94
N ALA A 131 -1.35 14.94 -10.10
CA ALA A 131 -0.36 15.91 -9.65
C ALA A 131 0.70 15.27 -8.76
N ALA A 132 0.36 14.26 -7.94
CA ALA A 132 1.31 13.49 -7.13
C ALA A 132 2.30 12.68 -7.99
N LEU A 133 1.79 12.01 -9.04
CA LEU A 133 2.61 11.31 -10.02
C LEU A 133 3.58 12.28 -10.73
N ALA A 134 3.05 13.40 -11.22
CA ALA A 134 3.85 14.41 -11.92
C ALA A 134 4.90 15.06 -11.00
N ALA A 135 4.51 15.48 -9.79
CA ALA A 135 5.40 16.10 -8.82
C ALA A 135 6.55 15.17 -8.42
N SER A 136 6.25 13.89 -8.15
CA SER A 136 7.29 12.91 -7.84
C SER A 136 8.24 12.71 -9.03
N GLY A 137 7.72 12.67 -10.26
CA GLY A 137 8.54 12.53 -11.47
C GLY A 137 9.39 13.76 -11.83
N GLN A 138 9.04 14.94 -11.33
CA GLN A 138 9.80 16.18 -11.54
C GLN A 138 10.74 16.52 -10.38
N LEU A 139 10.62 15.80 -9.26
CA LEU A 139 11.48 15.98 -8.10
C LEU A 139 12.95 15.78 -8.49
N SER A 140 13.80 16.66 -7.99
CA SER A 140 15.24 16.68 -8.24
C SER A 140 15.98 17.39 -7.11
N THR A 141 17.30 17.31 -7.13
CA THR A 141 18.18 18.00 -6.19
C THR A 141 17.86 19.50 -6.12
N GLY A 142 17.94 20.09 -4.93
CA GLY A 142 17.60 21.48 -4.66
C GLY A 142 16.14 21.71 -4.22
N TYR A 143 15.29 20.68 -4.30
CA TYR A 143 13.92 20.69 -3.77
C TYR A 143 13.80 19.75 -2.58
N CYS A 144 12.84 20.01 -1.69
CA CYS A 144 12.54 19.12 -0.56
C CYS A 144 13.77 18.73 0.30
N ASN A 145 14.74 19.65 0.47
CA ASN A 145 16.02 19.43 1.16
C ASN A 145 16.98 18.44 0.47
N LEU A 146 16.75 18.08 -0.79
CA LEU A 146 17.63 17.18 -1.54
C LEU A 146 18.95 17.87 -1.94
N THR A 147 20.06 17.21 -1.66
CA THR A 147 21.41 17.55 -2.13
C THR A 147 22.11 16.34 -2.76
N ASP A 148 21.33 15.35 -3.18
CA ASP A 148 21.74 14.01 -3.65
C ASP A 148 22.16 13.95 -5.12
N GLY A 149 22.11 15.08 -5.83
CA GLY A 149 22.41 15.16 -7.27
C GLY A 149 21.36 14.53 -8.18
N SER A 150 20.18 14.18 -7.66
CA SER A 150 19.09 13.64 -8.47
C SER A 150 18.58 14.64 -9.50
N VAL A 151 18.07 14.12 -10.62
CA VAL A 151 17.43 14.88 -11.69
C VAL A 151 15.98 14.44 -11.89
N ALA A 152 15.21 15.26 -12.59
CA ALA A 152 13.84 14.91 -12.94
C ALA A 152 13.80 13.57 -13.69
N GLY A 153 12.93 12.65 -13.23
CA GLY A 153 12.82 11.28 -13.73
C GLY A 153 13.48 10.23 -12.84
N ASP A 154 14.38 10.60 -11.94
CA ASP A 154 14.98 9.65 -10.98
C ASP A 154 13.97 9.21 -9.92
N TRP A 155 13.12 10.15 -9.50
CA TRP A 155 12.11 9.96 -8.48
C TRP A 155 10.77 9.56 -9.09
N ARG A 156 9.98 8.81 -8.32
CA ARG A 156 8.62 8.43 -8.67
C ARG A 156 7.75 8.28 -7.44
N LEU A 157 6.45 8.23 -7.67
CA LEU A 157 5.50 7.85 -6.62
C LEU A 157 5.63 6.34 -6.35
N PRO A 158 5.72 5.90 -5.08
CA PRO A 158 5.85 4.49 -4.72
C PRO A 158 4.62 3.70 -5.15
N ASN A 159 4.78 2.43 -5.53
CA ASN A 159 3.63 1.56 -5.67
C ASN A 159 3.10 1.13 -4.29
N ILE A 160 1.91 0.52 -4.24
CA ILE A 160 1.25 0.24 -2.97
C ILE A 160 2.05 -0.71 -2.08
N ARG A 161 2.80 -1.65 -2.66
CA ARG A 161 3.62 -2.60 -1.89
C ARG A 161 4.83 -1.92 -1.29
N GLU A 162 5.46 -1.01 -2.03
CA GLU A 162 6.60 -0.24 -1.54
C GLU A 162 6.18 0.71 -0.43
N LEU A 163 5.08 1.45 -0.61
CA LEU A 163 4.59 2.38 0.40
C LEU A 163 4.19 1.65 1.69
N HIS A 164 3.45 0.54 1.55
CA HIS A 164 3.06 -0.29 2.69
C HIS A 164 4.25 -0.98 3.36
N SER A 165 5.37 -1.18 2.67
CA SER A 165 6.56 -1.77 3.29
C SER A 165 7.13 -0.91 4.42
N LEU A 166 6.86 0.40 4.43
CA LEU A 166 7.28 1.30 5.50
C LEU A 166 6.50 1.10 6.81
N VAL A 167 5.35 0.41 6.76
CA VAL A 167 4.45 0.26 7.91
C VAL A 167 5.08 -0.64 8.98
N ASP A 168 5.01 -0.18 10.23
CA ASP A 168 5.29 -0.95 11.45
C ASP A 168 4.02 -0.96 12.31
N PHE A 169 3.41 -2.13 12.48
CA PHE A 169 2.16 -2.32 13.20
C PHE A 169 2.35 -2.34 14.73
N SER A 170 3.60 -2.33 15.21
CA SER A 170 3.91 -2.10 16.62
C SER A 170 3.80 -0.63 17.02
N GLN A 171 3.69 0.27 16.04
CA GLN A 171 3.64 1.71 16.21
C GLN A 171 2.25 2.22 15.83
N PHE A 172 1.92 3.44 16.25
CA PHE A 172 0.68 4.13 15.94
C PHE A 172 0.96 5.63 15.96
N ASP A 173 0.40 6.39 15.03
CA ASP A 173 0.62 7.84 14.94
C ASP A 173 2.09 8.31 15.00
N PRO A 174 2.93 7.95 14.00
CA PRO A 174 2.65 7.14 12.82
C PRO A 174 3.03 5.66 12.99
N THR A 175 2.50 4.83 12.12
CA THR A 175 2.89 3.43 11.90
C THR A 175 4.23 3.32 11.16
N LEU A 176 5.29 3.96 11.65
CA LEU A 176 6.65 3.85 11.10
C LEU A 176 7.61 3.29 12.16
N PRO A 177 8.62 2.49 11.77
CA PRO A 177 9.58 1.92 12.72
C PRO A 177 10.23 2.96 13.63
N SER A 178 10.26 2.68 14.93
CA SER A 178 10.86 3.60 15.92
C SER A 178 12.30 3.97 15.55
N GLY A 179 12.64 5.26 15.71
CA GLY A 179 13.97 5.77 15.37
C GLY A 179 14.22 5.97 13.86
N HIS A 180 13.18 5.92 13.02
CA HIS A 180 13.32 6.24 11.60
C HIS A 180 13.84 7.69 11.38
N PRO A 181 14.60 7.94 10.31
CA PRO A 181 15.12 9.28 10.00
C PRO A 181 14.17 10.16 9.17
N PHE A 182 12.94 9.71 8.87
CA PHE A 182 11.96 10.52 8.13
C PHE A 182 11.56 11.78 8.91
N LEU A 183 11.55 12.92 8.23
CA LEU A 183 11.19 14.22 8.79
C LEU A 183 9.77 14.62 8.39
N HIS A 184 9.09 15.34 9.27
CA HIS A 184 7.73 15.89 9.06
C HIS A 184 6.76 14.91 8.38
N THR A 185 6.78 13.64 8.78
CA THR A 185 5.79 12.67 8.33
C THR A 185 4.45 13.00 8.97
N GLU A 186 3.44 13.24 8.14
CA GLU A 186 2.07 13.40 8.60
C GLU A 186 1.47 12.02 8.93
N PHE A 187 0.70 11.93 10.02
CA PHE A 187 0.05 10.68 10.44
C PHE A 187 -1.27 10.53 9.66
N SER A 188 -1.16 10.47 8.34
CA SER A 188 -2.29 10.65 7.43
C SER A 188 -2.14 9.73 6.20
N ILE A 189 -2.96 10.01 5.20
CA ILE A 189 -3.13 9.20 4.00
C ILE A 189 -2.11 9.64 2.94
N TYR A 190 -1.44 8.67 2.32
CA TYR A 190 -0.42 8.87 1.29
C TYR A 190 -0.78 8.14 0.01
N TRP A 191 -0.56 8.81 -1.12
CA TRP A 191 -0.76 8.23 -2.46
C TRP A 191 0.26 7.15 -2.79
N SER A 192 -0.23 6.06 -3.38
CA SER A 192 0.58 5.15 -4.19
C SER A 192 0.33 5.37 -5.69
N SER A 193 1.26 4.95 -6.55
CA SER A 193 1.10 4.92 -8.01
C SER A 193 0.21 3.78 -8.51
N THR A 194 -0.35 2.96 -7.61
CA THR A 194 -1.16 1.81 -7.99
C THR A 194 -2.61 2.24 -8.21
N SER A 195 -3.11 2.03 -9.44
CA SER A 195 -4.51 2.31 -9.79
C SER A 195 -5.48 1.42 -9.01
N GLY A 196 -6.66 1.96 -8.69
CA GLY A 196 -7.76 1.22 -8.09
C GLY A 196 -8.18 0.04 -8.96
N SER A 197 -8.53 -1.07 -8.31
CA SER A 197 -8.85 -2.32 -9.00
C SER A 197 -10.31 -2.44 -9.44
N LEU A 198 -11.22 -1.76 -8.72
CA LEU A 198 -12.66 -1.85 -8.92
C LEU A 198 -13.24 -0.66 -9.70
N TYR A 199 -12.71 0.54 -9.44
CA TYR A 199 -13.17 1.77 -10.07
C TYR A 199 -11.99 2.51 -10.71
N THR A 200 -12.13 2.88 -11.98
CA THR A 200 -11.08 3.56 -12.77
C THR A 200 -10.72 4.94 -12.22
N GLU A 201 -11.61 5.55 -11.45
CA GLU A 201 -11.42 6.85 -10.81
C GLU A 201 -10.67 6.77 -9.48
N GLN A 202 -10.34 5.57 -9.01
CA GLN A 202 -9.67 5.38 -7.73
C GLN A 202 -8.19 5.02 -7.89
N ALA A 203 -7.44 5.24 -6.82
CA ALA A 203 -6.08 4.75 -6.64
C ALA A 203 -5.86 4.32 -5.18
N TRP A 204 -4.90 3.42 -4.98
CA TRP A 204 -4.59 2.86 -3.66
C TRP A 204 -3.76 3.82 -2.82
N LEU A 205 -3.99 3.73 -1.51
CA LEU A 205 -3.51 4.62 -0.47
C LEU A 205 -3.01 3.80 0.72
N VAL A 206 -2.06 4.36 1.47
CA VAL A 206 -1.70 3.87 2.81
C VAL A 206 -2.00 4.97 3.82
N ASN A 207 -2.69 4.63 4.90
CA ASN A 207 -2.91 5.51 6.02
C ASN A 207 -1.85 5.26 7.10
N PHE A 208 -0.93 6.21 7.33
CA PHE A 208 0.09 6.05 8.36
C PHE A 208 -0.43 6.23 9.79
N HIS A 209 -1.68 6.66 9.99
CA HIS A 209 -2.33 6.62 11.30
C HIS A 209 -2.36 5.20 11.88
N ASP A 210 -2.76 4.22 11.06
CA ASP A 210 -3.08 2.84 11.49
C ASP A 210 -2.54 1.75 10.54
N GLY A 211 -1.76 2.11 9.53
CA GLY A 211 -1.12 1.21 8.58
C GLY A 211 -2.06 0.65 7.52
N ARG A 212 -3.34 1.06 7.48
CA ARG A 212 -4.34 0.47 6.58
C ARG A 212 -4.09 0.83 5.12
N VAL A 213 -4.25 -0.17 4.25
CA VAL A 213 -4.37 0.02 2.81
C VAL A 213 -5.83 0.28 2.45
N THR A 214 -6.09 1.37 1.74
CA THR A 214 -7.44 1.76 1.29
C THR A 214 -7.37 2.31 -0.14
N ASP A 215 -8.52 2.65 -0.72
CA ASP A 215 -8.61 3.38 -1.97
C ASP A 215 -9.27 4.76 -1.77
N GLY A 216 -9.02 5.67 -2.71
CA GLY A 216 -9.64 7.00 -2.72
C GLY A 216 -9.79 7.55 -4.12
N ASN A 217 -10.71 8.51 -4.29
CA ASN A 217 -10.95 9.16 -5.57
C ASN A 217 -9.71 9.98 -5.99
N ARG A 218 -9.27 9.82 -7.24
CA ARG A 218 -8.06 10.46 -7.80
C ARG A 218 -8.13 11.99 -7.78
N GLY A 219 -9.32 12.58 -7.70
CA GLY A 219 -9.52 14.03 -7.58
C GLY A 219 -9.24 14.58 -6.17
N ASN A 220 -9.22 13.73 -5.14
CA ASN A 220 -8.94 14.16 -3.76
C ASN A 220 -7.44 14.40 -3.55
N SER A 221 -7.10 15.30 -2.63
CA SER A 221 -5.72 15.59 -2.27
C SER A 221 -5.25 14.74 -1.08
N TYR A 222 -4.17 13.97 -1.27
CA TYR A 222 -3.48 13.21 -0.22
C TYR A 222 -1.96 13.40 -0.33
N ASN A 223 -1.24 13.02 0.72
CA ASN A 223 0.20 13.27 0.84
C ASN A 223 1.02 12.45 -0.15
N VAL A 224 2.22 12.95 -0.44
CA VAL A 224 3.18 12.40 -1.38
C VAL A 224 4.51 12.18 -0.65
N ARG A 225 5.05 10.98 -0.76
CA ARG A 225 6.43 10.65 -0.40
C ARG A 225 7.06 9.96 -1.60
N ALA A 226 8.03 10.60 -2.23
CA ALA A 226 8.69 10.05 -3.41
C ALA A 226 9.67 8.94 -3.04
N VAL A 227 9.88 8.02 -3.97
CA VAL A 227 10.83 6.92 -3.88
C VAL A 227 11.60 6.79 -5.18
N ARG A 228 12.81 6.24 -5.13
CA ARG A 228 13.58 5.79 -6.29
C ARG A 228 14.25 4.45 -6.03
N GLY A 229 14.78 3.84 -7.09
CA GLY A 229 15.59 2.63 -6.96
C GLY A 229 16.87 2.90 -6.14
N GLY A 230 17.38 1.85 -5.49
CA GLY A 230 18.70 1.90 -4.87
C GLY A 230 19.83 1.81 -5.88
N GLN A 231 21.03 2.14 -5.41
CA GLN A 231 22.30 1.89 -6.11
C GLN A 231 22.72 0.43 -5.97
#